data_AF-A0A0J9TVF5-F1
#
_entry.id   AF-A0A0J9TVF5-F1
#
_cell.length_a   1.000
_cell.length_b   1.000
_cell.length_c   1.000
_cell.angle_alpha   90.00
_cell.angle_beta   90.00
_cell.angle_gamma   90.00
#
_symmetry.space_group_name_H-M   'P 1'
#
loop_
_entity.id
_entity.type
_entity.pdbx_description
1 polymer ?
#
loop_
_entity_poly.entity_id
_entity_poly.type
_entity_poly.pdbx_seq_one_letter_code
_entity_poly.pdbx_strand_id
1 'polypeptide(L)'
;MFGKYNNNIIVHEQSLYSVCNLIRVPGVENASIYNEFCAKLMRNIKLIDDLPNEGITEVKTSLAYAPQAEESNGVSNKNLHCSYLNKWIYYYIHEKPVPDNFIQRIFEIKHKMLSANPESYKCMYESLNEDYLEPNNVIKLFFIADYTETILHILRNNEHQYYSACLKYIRECVNTYKKMNKENCTPIKPEDNKCVTTCEVLKIFKNTYESEIYKLLPQQDEVLNLKSEKMDPGVALQLNGDGHSVESSEQLSGTLRRNITTGAAAAAGTGALLLALNKVNINSMYKKK
;
A
#
# COMPACT_ATOMS: atom_id res chain seq x y z
N MET A 1 -6.72 -2.46 6.31
CA MET A 1 -6.51 -2.13 4.89
C MET A 1 -6.75 -3.34 3.98
N PHE A 2 -6.05 -4.46 4.16
CA PHE A 2 -6.19 -5.60 3.24
C PHE A 2 -7.32 -6.60 3.55
N GLY A 3 -8.24 -6.26 4.45
CA GLY A 3 -9.29 -7.19 4.90
C GLY A 3 -10.08 -7.78 3.73
N LYS A 4 -10.47 -6.94 2.74
CA LYS A 4 -11.18 -7.41 1.53
C LYS A 4 -10.36 -8.40 0.71
N TYR A 5 -9.06 -8.13 0.54
CA TYR A 5 -8.16 -9.02 -0.19
C TYR A 5 -8.02 -10.39 0.48
N ASN A 6 -8.22 -10.46 1.81
CA ASN A 6 -8.17 -11.69 2.60
C ASN A 6 -9.50 -12.41 2.80
N ASN A 7 -10.63 -11.86 2.33
CA ASN A 7 -11.92 -12.50 2.44
C ASN A 7 -11.89 -13.95 1.94
N ASN A 8 -12.63 -14.83 2.63
CA ASN A 8 -12.80 -16.20 2.21
C ASN A 8 -13.54 -16.27 0.87
N ILE A 9 -13.24 -17.31 0.10
CA ILE A 9 -13.85 -17.56 -1.19
C ILE A 9 -15.21 -18.21 -0.96
N ILE A 10 -16.22 -17.73 -1.68
CA ILE A 10 -17.58 -18.27 -1.59
C ILE A 10 -17.60 -19.62 -2.34
N VAL A 11 -18.33 -20.61 -1.81
CA VAL A 11 -18.36 -21.99 -2.33
C VAL A 11 -18.64 -22.06 -3.84
N HIS A 12 -19.55 -21.22 -4.36
CA HIS A 12 -19.84 -21.19 -5.80
C HIS A 12 -18.65 -20.71 -6.65
N GLU A 13 -17.88 -19.75 -6.15
CA GLU A 13 -16.65 -19.26 -6.80
C GLU A 13 -15.46 -20.21 -6.62
N GLN A 14 -15.51 -21.10 -5.62
CA GLN A 14 -14.45 -22.07 -5.36
C GLN A 14 -14.21 -23.01 -6.56
N SER A 15 -15.26 -23.30 -7.32
CA SER A 15 -15.18 -24.06 -8.58
C SER A 15 -14.33 -23.36 -9.66
N LEU A 16 -14.42 -22.03 -9.75
CA LEU A 16 -13.68 -21.19 -10.71
C LEU A 16 -12.18 -21.15 -10.42
N TYR A 17 -11.79 -21.38 -9.16
CA TYR A 17 -10.39 -21.37 -8.71
C TYR A 17 -9.82 -22.77 -8.48
N SER A 18 -10.55 -23.83 -8.87
CA SER A 18 -10.08 -25.21 -8.83
C SER A 18 -8.80 -25.43 -9.63
N VAL A 19 -8.53 -24.56 -10.62
CA VAL A 19 -7.26 -24.51 -11.38
C VAL A 19 -6.03 -24.36 -10.48
N CYS A 20 -6.15 -23.76 -9.30
CA CYS A 20 -5.07 -23.65 -8.32
C CYS A 20 -4.51 -25.03 -7.93
N ASN A 21 -5.38 -26.04 -7.80
CA ASN A 21 -4.98 -27.41 -7.48
C ASN A 21 -4.08 -28.06 -8.55
N LEU A 22 -4.09 -27.50 -9.76
CA LEU A 22 -3.36 -28.02 -10.91
C LEU A 22 -2.05 -27.27 -11.17
N ILE A 23 -1.78 -26.19 -10.44
CA ILE A 23 -0.58 -25.39 -10.63
C ILE A 23 0.64 -26.19 -10.16
N ARG A 24 1.57 -26.39 -11.09
CA ARG A 24 2.87 -26.99 -10.81
C ARG A 24 3.98 -26.03 -11.26
N VAL A 25 4.93 -25.81 -10.37
CA VAL A 25 6.07 -24.92 -10.59
C VAL A 25 7.35 -25.67 -10.23
N PRO A 26 8.35 -25.73 -11.13
CA PRO A 26 9.65 -26.32 -10.82
C PRO A 26 10.26 -25.70 -9.56
N GLY A 27 10.79 -26.55 -8.66
CA GLY A 27 11.38 -26.10 -7.40
C GLY A 27 10.39 -25.75 -6.29
N VAL A 28 9.08 -25.91 -6.52
CA VAL A 28 8.04 -25.72 -5.49
C VAL A 28 7.45 -27.08 -5.12
N GLU A 29 7.91 -27.63 -4.01
CA GLU A 29 7.37 -28.87 -3.46
C GLU A 29 5.99 -28.64 -2.83
N ASN A 30 5.09 -29.60 -3.02
CA ASN A 30 3.74 -29.59 -2.47
C ASN A 30 2.98 -28.26 -2.66
N ALA A 31 2.90 -27.76 -3.90
CA ALA A 31 2.21 -26.52 -4.27
C ALA A 31 0.76 -26.38 -3.76
N SER A 32 0.12 -27.50 -3.40
CA SER A 32 -1.24 -27.53 -2.86
C SER A 32 -1.42 -26.69 -1.59
N ILE A 33 -0.36 -26.50 -0.80
CA ILE A 33 -0.39 -25.67 0.41
C ILE A 33 -0.68 -24.20 0.10
N TYR A 34 -0.44 -23.76 -1.14
CA TYR A 34 -0.68 -22.39 -1.60
C TYR A 34 -2.03 -22.20 -2.27
N ASN A 35 -2.89 -23.24 -2.32
CA ASN A 35 -4.18 -23.17 -3.02
C ASN A 35 -5.10 -22.07 -2.47
N GLU A 36 -5.10 -21.86 -1.15
CA GLU A 36 -5.90 -20.79 -0.54
C GLU A 36 -5.41 -19.41 -1.00
N PHE A 37 -4.10 -19.18 -0.98
CA PHE A 37 -3.49 -17.94 -1.47
C PHE A 37 -3.77 -17.75 -2.96
N CYS A 38 -3.55 -18.78 -3.78
CA CYS A 38 -3.78 -18.76 -5.22
C CYS A 38 -5.22 -18.34 -5.54
N ALA A 39 -6.19 -18.96 -4.87
CA ALA A 39 -7.58 -18.69 -5.14
C ALA A 39 -7.99 -17.28 -4.69
N LYS A 40 -7.45 -16.78 -3.56
CA LYS A 40 -7.62 -15.39 -3.12
C LYS A 40 -7.03 -14.39 -4.12
N LEU A 41 -5.82 -14.67 -4.62
CA LEU A 41 -5.14 -13.83 -5.61
C LEU A 41 -5.91 -13.81 -6.94
N MET A 42 -6.31 -14.96 -7.47
CA MET A 42 -7.10 -15.03 -8.71
C MET A 42 -8.43 -14.29 -8.60
N ARG A 43 -9.13 -14.40 -7.45
CA ARG A 43 -10.33 -13.63 -7.17
C ARG A 43 -10.05 -12.14 -7.14
N ASN A 44 -8.99 -11.70 -6.47
CA ASN A 44 -8.64 -10.27 -6.42
C ASN A 44 -8.36 -9.70 -7.81
N ILE A 45 -7.58 -10.40 -8.63
CA ILE A 45 -7.28 -9.96 -10.00
C ILE A 45 -8.58 -9.83 -10.81
N LYS A 46 -9.54 -10.75 -10.63
CA LYS A 46 -10.85 -10.65 -11.30
C LYS A 46 -11.64 -9.42 -10.83
N LEU A 47 -11.70 -9.18 -9.52
CA LEU A 47 -12.41 -8.01 -8.99
C LEU A 47 -11.85 -6.69 -9.53
N ILE A 48 -10.53 -6.61 -9.76
CA ILE A 48 -9.88 -5.41 -10.34
C ILE A 48 -10.23 -5.28 -11.83
N ASP A 49 -10.20 -6.38 -12.57
CA ASP A 49 -10.61 -6.43 -13.97
C ASP A 49 -12.06 -5.96 -14.17
N ASP A 50 -12.95 -6.36 -13.26
CA ASP A 50 -14.39 -6.02 -13.26
C ASP A 50 -14.69 -4.57 -12.85
N LEU A 51 -13.71 -3.80 -12.36
CA LEU A 51 -13.93 -2.38 -12.08
C LEU A 51 -14.29 -1.63 -13.36
N PRO A 52 -15.13 -0.58 -13.27
CA PRO A 52 -15.39 0.28 -14.43
C PRO A 52 -14.08 0.96 -14.87
N ASN A 53 -13.93 1.19 -16.18
CA ASN A 53 -12.82 1.95 -16.77
C ASN A 53 -13.02 3.47 -16.54
N GLU A 54 -13.38 3.87 -15.33
CA GLU A 54 -13.41 5.28 -14.95
C GLU A 54 -11.99 5.66 -14.52
N GLY A 55 -11.40 6.62 -15.23
CA GLY A 55 -10.24 7.34 -14.70
C GLY A 55 -10.66 8.06 -13.41
N ILE A 56 -9.70 8.40 -12.55
CA ILE A 56 -9.94 9.39 -11.50
C ILE A 56 -10.05 10.76 -12.19
N THR A 57 -11.17 11.00 -12.86
CA THR A 57 -11.52 12.27 -13.49
C THR A 57 -12.78 12.79 -12.81
N GLU A 58 -12.64 13.18 -11.53
CA GLU A 58 -13.49 14.16 -10.84
C GLU A 58 -13.09 14.20 -9.35
N VAL A 59 -11.95 14.82 -9.05
CA VAL A 59 -11.92 15.65 -7.85
C VAL A 59 -12.77 16.87 -8.21
N LYS A 60 -14.03 16.90 -7.77
CA LYS A 60 -14.79 18.16 -7.76
C LYS A 60 -14.15 19.06 -6.71
N THR A 61 -13.09 19.76 -7.11
CA THR A 61 -12.58 20.93 -6.40
C THR A 61 -13.67 21.98 -6.49
N SER A 62 -14.55 22.01 -5.50
CA SER A 62 -15.18 23.27 -5.12
C SER A 62 -14.07 24.15 -4.57
N LEU A 63 -13.46 24.97 -5.43
CA LEU A 63 -13.02 26.34 -5.19
C LEU A 63 -12.11 26.78 -6.35
N ALA A 64 -12.52 27.88 -6.98
CA ALA A 64 -11.87 28.53 -8.10
C ALA A 64 -10.40 28.88 -7.79
N TYR A 65 -9.49 28.41 -8.65
CA TYR A 65 -8.31 29.08 -9.21
C TYR A 65 -7.38 28.00 -9.77
N ALA A 66 -7.51 27.70 -11.07
CA ALA A 66 -6.58 26.83 -11.79
C ALA A 66 -5.74 27.69 -12.76
N PRO A 67 -4.41 27.77 -12.59
CA PRO A 67 -3.52 28.04 -13.71
C PRO A 67 -3.53 26.82 -14.62
N GLN A 68 -3.56 27.04 -15.93
CA GLN A 68 -3.51 25.98 -16.94
C GLN A 68 -2.28 25.10 -16.71
N ALA A 69 -2.52 23.83 -16.37
CA ALA A 69 -1.51 22.79 -16.31
C ALA A 69 -1.89 21.72 -17.35
N GLU A 70 -0.89 21.32 -18.10
CA GLU A 70 -0.89 20.26 -19.11
C GLU A 70 -1.57 18.99 -18.59
N GLU A 71 -2.21 18.25 -19.50
CA GLU A 71 -2.97 17.02 -19.26
C GLU A 71 -2.32 16.12 -18.19
N SER A 72 -2.84 16.18 -16.96
CA SER A 72 -2.52 15.17 -15.96
C SER A 72 -3.24 13.89 -16.38
N ASN A 73 -2.49 12.94 -16.95
CA ASN A 73 -2.94 11.56 -17.13
C ASN A 73 -3.34 10.99 -15.76
N GLY A 74 -4.63 11.08 -15.41
CA GLY A 74 -5.15 10.54 -14.16
C GLY A 74 -4.84 9.06 -14.05
N VAL A 75 -4.40 8.60 -12.86
CA VAL A 75 -4.17 7.18 -12.61
C VAL A 75 -5.52 6.45 -12.72
N SER A 76 -5.63 5.46 -13.60
CA SER A 76 -6.83 4.63 -13.70
C SER A 76 -7.13 3.95 -12.36
N ASN A 77 -8.41 3.90 -11.97
CA ASN A 77 -8.86 3.20 -10.77
C ASN A 77 -8.31 1.76 -10.68
N LYS A 78 -8.20 1.08 -11.83
CA LYS A 78 -7.63 -0.28 -11.92
C LYS A 78 -6.15 -0.34 -11.56
N ASN A 79 -5.34 0.64 -11.99
CA ASN A 79 -3.93 0.74 -11.64
C ASN A 79 -3.72 0.93 -10.14
N LEU A 80 -4.53 1.80 -9.52
CA LEU A 80 -4.49 2.01 -8.07
C LEU A 80 -4.80 0.72 -7.30
N HIS A 81 -5.86 0.00 -7.69
CA HIS A 81 -6.22 -1.26 -7.07
C HIS A 81 -5.19 -2.37 -7.33
N CYS A 82 -4.54 -2.38 -8.49
CA CYS A 82 -3.44 -3.29 -8.78
C CYS A 82 -2.23 -3.03 -7.87
N SER A 83 -1.85 -1.77 -7.66
CA SER A 83 -0.80 -1.40 -6.70
C SER A 83 -1.15 -1.87 -5.27
N TYR A 84 -2.40 -1.71 -4.84
CA TYR A 84 -2.86 -2.24 -3.56
C TYR A 84 -2.82 -3.76 -3.48
N LEU A 85 -3.07 -4.46 -4.58
CA LEU A 85 -2.93 -5.91 -4.65
C LEU A 85 -1.47 -6.34 -4.45
N ASN A 86 -0.51 -5.70 -5.11
CA ASN A 86 0.92 -6.01 -4.94
C ASN A 86 1.38 -5.73 -3.49
N LYS A 87 0.93 -4.63 -2.89
CA LYS A 87 1.15 -4.35 -1.45
C LYS A 87 0.56 -5.45 -0.56
N TRP A 88 -0.65 -5.95 -0.86
CA TRP A 88 -1.25 -7.07 -0.13
C TRP A 88 -0.42 -8.35 -0.26
N ILE A 89 0.03 -8.70 -1.48
CA ILE A 89 0.85 -9.88 -1.73
C ILE A 89 2.08 -9.84 -0.84
N TYR A 90 2.80 -8.72 -0.84
CA TYR A 90 3.98 -8.52 -0.01
C TYR A 90 3.69 -8.81 1.47
N TYR A 91 2.65 -8.21 2.05
CA TYR A 91 2.32 -8.48 3.46
C TYR A 91 1.87 -9.92 3.71
N TYR A 92 1.16 -10.53 2.77
CA TYR A 92 0.73 -11.91 2.88
C TYR A 92 1.93 -12.86 2.94
N ILE A 93 2.89 -12.70 2.02
CA ILE A 93 4.05 -13.59 1.92
C ILE A 93 5.03 -13.42 3.08
N HIS A 94 5.05 -12.24 3.72
CA HIS A 94 5.80 -12.03 4.96
C HIS A 94 5.25 -12.83 6.14
N GLU A 95 3.94 -13.09 6.19
CA GLU A 95 3.34 -13.94 7.24
C GLU A 95 3.36 -15.43 6.87
N LYS A 96 3.08 -15.73 5.60
CA LYS A 96 2.98 -17.08 5.06
C LYS A 96 3.79 -17.14 3.77
N PRO A 97 5.08 -17.52 3.82
CA PRO A 97 5.97 -17.50 2.66
C PRO A 97 5.38 -18.26 1.48
N VAL A 98 5.23 -17.56 0.35
CA VAL A 98 4.86 -18.12 -0.94
C VAL A 98 6.01 -17.82 -1.91
N PRO A 99 6.54 -18.82 -2.64
CA PRO A 99 7.61 -18.60 -3.61
C PRO A 99 7.18 -17.61 -4.73
N ASP A 100 8.05 -16.65 -5.07
CA ASP A 100 7.75 -15.65 -6.10
C ASP A 100 7.43 -16.26 -7.47
N ASN A 101 8.15 -17.31 -7.86
CA ASN A 101 7.88 -18.05 -9.10
C ASN A 101 6.48 -18.69 -9.12
N PHE A 102 5.92 -19.03 -7.95
CA PHE A 102 4.54 -19.51 -7.82
C PHE A 102 3.53 -18.37 -8.00
N ILE A 103 3.80 -17.21 -7.41
CA ILE A 103 2.96 -16.00 -7.55
C ILE A 103 2.92 -15.56 -9.01
N GLN A 104 4.09 -15.46 -9.66
CA GLN A 104 4.21 -15.14 -11.08
C GLN A 104 3.38 -16.11 -11.93
N ARG A 105 3.44 -17.42 -11.63
CA ARG A 105 2.65 -18.42 -12.34
C ARG A 105 1.13 -18.21 -12.20
N ILE A 106 0.66 -17.76 -11.05
CA ILE A 106 -0.77 -17.43 -10.84
C ILE A 106 -1.18 -16.26 -11.73
N PHE A 107 -0.37 -15.19 -11.79
CA PHE A 107 -0.62 -14.05 -12.67
C PHE A 107 -0.66 -14.47 -14.14
N GLU A 108 0.31 -15.26 -14.61
CA GLU A 108 0.34 -15.79 -15.98
C GLU A 108 -0.95 -16.55 -16.34
N ILE A 109 -1.37 -17.48 -15.46
CA ILE A 109 -2.59 -18.27 -15.67
C ILE A 109 -3.81 -17.34 -15.73
N LYS A 110 -3.90 -16.40 -14.79
CA LYS A 110 -5.03 -15.48 -14.72
C LYS A 110 -5.08 -14.56 -15.94
N HIS A 111 -3.96 -14.03 -16.41
CA HIS A 111 -3.88 -13.23 -17.63
C HIS A 111 -4.31 -14.01 -18.86
N LYS A 112 -3.93 -15.30 -18.96
CA LYS A 112 -4.40 -16.17 -20.05
C LYS A 112 -5.92 -16.36 -20.00
N MET A 113 -6.49 -16.57 -18.81
CA MET A 113 -7.95 -16.67 -18.64
C MET A 113 -8.65 -15.37 -19.05
N LEU A 114 -8.10 -14.21 -18.69
CA LEU A 114 -8.65 -12.90 -19.04
C LEU A 114 -8.48 -12.55 -20.53
N SER A 115 -7.48 -13.11 -21.21
CA SER A 115 -7.20 -12.81 -22.62
C SER A 115 -8.30 -13.28 -23.58
N ALA A 116 -9.31 -14.03 -23.10
CA ALA A 116 -10.54 -14.28 -23.83
C ALA A 116 -11.33 -12.99 -24.14
N ASN A 117 -11.15 -11.94 -23.33
CA ASN A 117 -11.64 -10.60 -23.61
C ASN A 117 -10.45 -9.65 -23.82
N PRO A 118 -10.24 -9.10 -25.04
CA PRO A 118 -9.13 -8.18 -25.35
C PRO A 118 -9.09 -6.91 -24.49
N GLU A 119 -10.25 -6.46 -23.98
CA GLU A 119 -10.36 -5.25 -23.15
C GLU A 119 -10.05 -5.49 -21.67
N SER A 120 -9.75 -6.74 -21.28
CA SER A 120 -9.49 -7.08 -19.89
C SER A 120 -8.24 -6.39 -19.37
N TYR A 121 -8.34 -5.85 -18.17
CA TYR A 121 -7.21 -5.21 -17.51
C TYR A 121 -6.24 -6.26 -16.96
N LYS A 122 -4.97 -6.13 -17.35
CA LYS A 122 -3.90 -7.03 -16.91
C LYS A 122 -3.11 -6.38 -15.78
N CYS A 123 -3.58 -6.57 -14.54
CA CYS A 123 -2.81 -6.18 -13.36
C CYS A 123 -1.45 -6.91 -13.36
N MET A 124 -0.35 -6.16 -13.29
CA MET A 124 1.00 -6.73 -13.31
C MET A 124 1.46 -7.08 -11.90
N TYR A 125 2.18 -8.18 -11.79
CA TYR A 125 2.85 -8.55 -10.55
C TYR A 125 4.08 -7.65 -10.37
N GLU A 126 4.20 -7.03 -9.20
CA GLU A 126 5.36 -6.27 -8.77
C GLU A 126 5.95 -6.97 -7.55
N SER A 127 7.19 -7.46 -7.67
CA SER A 127 7.88 -8.07 -6.54
C SER A 127 8.53 -6.96 -5.73
N LEU A 128 7.82 -6.45 -4.71
CA LEU A 128 8.30 -5.29 -3.95
C LEU A 128 9.69 -5.52 -3.31
N ASN A 129 10.04 -6.78 -3.02
CA ASN A 129 11.38 -7.16 -2.54
C ASN A 129 12.47 -7.03 -3.62
N GLU A 130 12.14 -7.29 -4.88
CA GLU A 130 13.04 -7.15 -6.01
C GLU A 130 13.09 -5.70 -6.51
N ASP A 131 12.00 -4.97 -6.38
CA ASP A 131 11.85 -3.64 -6.99
C ASP A 131 12.32 -2.50 -6.08
N TYR A 132 12.36 -2.69 -4.76
CA TYR A 132 12.61 -1.59 -3.80
C TYR A 132 13.65 -1.92 -2.73
N LEU A 133 14.34 -0.88 -2.26
CA LEU A 133 15.10 -0.90 -1.02
C LEU A 133 14.14 -0.69 0.16
N GLU A 134 14.28 -1.52 1.19
CA GLU A 134 13.44 -1.46 2.40
C GLU A 134 11.92 -1.41 2.09
N PRO A 135 11.36 -2.42 1.41
CA PRO A 135 9.99 -2.38 0.89
C PRO A 135 8.91 -2.08 1.94
N ASN A 136 9.07 -2.51 3.19
CA ASN A 136 8.19 -2.12 4.30
C ASN A 136 8.06 -0.59 4.44
N ASN A 137 9.19 0.11 4.39
CA ASN A 137 9.27 1.55 4.53
C ASN A 137 8.69 2.24 3.29
N VAL A 138 8.97 1.72 2.09
CA VAL A 138 8.38 2.20 0.83
C VAL A 138 6.84 2.10 0.87
N ILE A 139 6.28 0.97 1.27
CA ILE A 139 4.82 0.78 1.34
C ILE A 139 4.19 1.73 2.36
N LYS A 140 4.86 1.94 3.51
CA LYS A 140 4.43 2.91 4.52
C LYS A 140 4.32 4.33 3.95
N LEU A 141 5.31 4.76 3.18
CA LEU A 141 5.32 6.07 2.52
C LEU A 141 4.27 6.16 1.42
N PHE A 142 4.06 5.09 0.64
CA PHE A 142 2.98 5.04 -0.36
C PHE A 142 1.61 5.30 0.24
N PHE A 143 1.31 4.78 1.43
CA PHE A 143 0.01 5.04 2.07
C PHE A 143 -0.27 6.50 2.35
N ILE A 144 0.76 7.32 2.55
CA ILE A 144 0.56 8.76 2.70
C ILE A 144 0.06 9.37 1.38
N ALA A 145 0.68 9.02 0.26
CA ALA A 145 0.26 9.48 -1.06
C ALA A 145 -1.14 8.95 -1.44
N ASP A 146 -1.35 7.64 -1.25
CA ASP A 146 -2.58 6.92 -1.59
C ASP A 146 -3.81 7.39 -0.78
N TYR A 147 -3.60 7.86 0.45
CA TYR A 147 -4.68 8.28 1.37
C TYR A 147 -4.65 9.77 1.70
N THR A 148 -4.00 10.58 0.86
CA THR A 148 -3.81 12.01 1.10
C THR A 148 -5.13 12.70 1.47
N GLU A 149 -6.21 12.51 0.72
CA GLU A 149 -7.51 13.15 1.00
C GLU A 149 -8.08 12.79 2.39
N THR A 150 -7.96 11.52 2.80
CA THR A 150 -8.46 11.08 4.11
C THR A 150 -7.59 11.65 5.23
N ILE A 151 -6.27 11.70 5.01
CA ILE A 151 -5.33 12.34 5.93
C ILE A 151 -5.69 13.83 6.08
N LEU A 152 -5.88 14.56 4.98
CA LEU A 152 -6.27 15.97 5.00
C LEU A 152 -7.61 16.18 5.73
N HIS A 153 -8.59 15.30 5.52
CA HIS A 153 -9.87 15.35 6.23
C HIS A 153 -9.69 15.23 7.76
N ILE A 154 -8.87 14.26 8.20
CA ILE A 154 -8.58 14.08 9.62
C ILE A 154 -7.80 15.29 10.17
N LEU A 155 -6.80 15.79 9.46
CA LEU A 155 -5.95 16.89 9.92
C LEU A 155 -6.68 18.24 10.00
N ARG A 156 -7.68 18.47 9.13
CA ARG A 156 -8.50 19.70 9.17
C ARG A 156 -9.37 19.81 10.42
N ASN A 157 -9.60 18.71 11.14
CA ASN A 157 -10.35 18.69 12.38
C ASN A 157 -9.49 18.12 13.52
N ASN A 158 -8.92 18.99 14.35
CA ASN A 158 -8.10 18.58 15.49
C ASN A 158 -8.89 17.82 16.58
N GLU A 159 -10.21 17.92 16.60
CA GLU A 159 -11.10 17.12 17.46
C GLU A 159 -11.49 15.78 16.81
N HIS A 160 -11.04 15.49 15.59
CA HIS A 160 -11.29 14.21 14.96
C HIS A 160 -10.75 13.08 15.84
N GLN A 161 -11.56 12.05 16.09
CA GLN A 161 -11.19 10.92 16.95
C GLN A 161 -9.89 10.19 16.56
N TYR A 162 -9.42 10.37 15.32
CA TYR A 162 -8.17 9.80 14.79
C TYR A 162 -7.05 10.83 14.60
N TYR A 163 -7.22 12.09 15.00
CA TYR A 163 -6.24 13.16 14.78
C TYR A 163 -4.88 12.80 15.39
N SER A 164 -4.84 12.44 16.67
CA SER A 164 -3.60 12.07 17.37
C SER A 164 -2.90 10.87 16.75
N ALA A 165 -3.68 9.87 16.31
CA ALA A 165 -3.15 8.69 15.64
C ALA A 165 -2.60 9.02 14.24
N CYS A 166 -3.28 9.90 13.51
CA CYS A 166 -2.84 10.41 12.20
C CYS A 166 -1.53 11.19 12.32
N LEU A 167 -1.44 12.11 13.28
CA LEU A 167 -0.23 12.89 13.52
C LEU A 167 0.95 11.99 13.90
N LYS A 168 0.73 10.98 14.74
CA LYS A 168 1.76 9.99 15.09
C LYS A 168 2.25 9.25 13.84
N TYR A 169 1.34 8.73 13.02
CA TYR A 169 1.69 8.02 11.79
C TYR A 169 2.50 8.90 10.83
N ILE A 170 2.10 10.18 10.67
CA ILE A 170 2.82 11.14 9.84
C ILE A 170 4.24 11.38 10.35
N ARG A 171 4.44 11.56 11.67
CA ARG A 171 5.78 11.70 12.26
C ARG A 171 6.65 10.49 11.95
N GLU A 172 6.09 9.29 12.04
CA GLU A 172 6.83 8.09 11.68
C GLU A 172 7.23 8.06 10.21
N CYS A 173 6.32 8.42 9.29
CA CYS A 173 6.61 8.53 7.86
C CYS A 173 7.70 9.57 7.56
N VAL A 174 7.66 10.73 8.23
CA VAL A 174 8.68 11.78 8.07
C VAL A 174 10.07 11.27 8.48
N ASN A 175 10.18 10.57 9.61
CA ASN A 175 11.46 10.03 10.05
C ASN A 175 11.96 8.91 9.13
N THR A 176 11.06 8.02 8.69
CA THR A 176 11.37 6.99 7.67
C THR A 176 11.90 7.63 6.39
N TYR A 177 11.22 8.66 5.86
CA TYR A 177 11.66 9.40 4.69
C TYR A 177 13.06 10.02 4.90
N LYS A 178 13.27 10.72 6.01
CA LYS A 178 14.57 11.36 6.32
C LYS A 178 15.72 10.36 6.32
N LYS A 179 15.52 9.22 6.98
CA LYS A 179 16.51 8.14 7.05
C LYS A 179 16.81 7.58 5.65
N MET A 180 15.78 7.09 4.96
CA MET A 180 15.95 6.48 3.64
C MET A 180 16.51 7.45 2.60
N ASN A 181 16.08 8.71 2.61
CA ASN A 181 16.58 9.72 1.66
C ASN A 181 18.07 10.01 1.88
N LYS A 182 18.53 10.03 3.13
CA LYS A 182 19.93 10.22 3.48
C LYS A 182 20.79 9.00 3.12
N GLU A 183 20.31 7.81 3.40
CA GLU A 183 21.06 6.56 3.20
C GLU A 183 21.10 6.12 1.73
N ASN A 184 20.00 6.32 1.00
CA ASN A 184 19.80 5.70 -0.30
C ASN A 184 19.70 6.69 -1.48
N CYS A 185 19.38 7.97 -1.25
CA CYS A 185 19.06 8.92 -2.34
C CYS A 185 19.97 10.14 -2.42
N THR A 186 21.03 10.21 -1.60
CA THR A 186 21.95 11.36 -1.56
C THR A 186 23.41 10.90 -1.46
N PRO A 187 24.11 10.64 -2.59
CA PRO A 187 23.63 10.71 -3.97
C PRO A 187 22.86 9.47 -4.41
N ILE A 188 22.01 9.61 -5.43
CA ILE A 188 21.34 8.50 -6.10
C ILE A 188 22.39 7.64 -6.83
N LYS A 189 22.25 6.32 -6.77
CA LYS A 189 23.06 5.34 -7.52
C LYS A 189 22.30 4.94 -8.79
N PRO A 190 22.54 5.59 -9.95
CA PRO A 190 21.76 5.36 -11.15
C PRO A 190 21.90 3.94 -11.72
N GLU A 191 22.97 3.23 -11.38
CA GLU A 191 23.22 1.84 -11.76
C GLU A 191 22.42 0.81 -10.93
N ASP A 192 21.87 1.22 -9.79
CA ASP A 192 21.06 0.36 -8.93
C ASP A 192 19.57 0.67 -9.17
N ASN A 193 18.90 -0.19 -9.93
CA ASN A 193 17.48 -0.04 -10.25
C ASN A 193 16.61 0.09 -8.98
N LYS A 194 16.93 -0.62 -7.89
CA LYS A 194 16.16 -0.51 -6.64
C LYS A 194 16.35 0.84 -5.98
N CYS A 195 17.57 1.37 -6.04
CA CYS A 195 17.87 2.73 -5.56
C CYS A 195 17.03 3.74 -6.34
N VAL A 196 17.05 3.66 -7.68
CA VAL A 196 16.30 4.57 -8.56
C VAL A 196 14.80 4.54 -8.25
N THR A 197 14.15 3.36 -8.29
CA THR A 197 12.72 3.21 -8.02
C THR A 197 12.34 3.64 -6.61
N THR A 198 13.16 3.32 -5.60
CA THR A 198 12.92 3.75 -4.22
C THR A 198 12.96 5.28 -4.09
N CYS A 199 13.95 5.93 -4.71
CA CYS A 199 14.09 7.37 -4.67
C CYS A 199 12.96 8.10 -5.40
N GLU A 200 12.38 7.50 -6.44
CA GLU A 200 11.18 8.03 -7.08
C GLU A 200 9.97 8.04 -6.12
N VAL A 201 9.76 6.96 -5.35
CA VAL A 201 8.69 6.92 -4.34
C VAL A 201 8.90 7.96 -3.26
N LEU A 202 10.14 8.10 -2.76
CA LEU A 202 10.51 9.11 -1.78
C LEU A 202 10.25 10.53 -2.30
N LYS A 203 10.51 10.79 -3.58
CA LYS A 203 10.22 12.07 -4.23
C LYS A 203 8.71 12.34 -4.29
N ILE A 204 7.90 11.34 -4.64
CA ILE A 204 6.43 11.46 -4.65
C ILE A 204 5.93 11.79 -3.24
N PHE A 205 6.36 11.02 -2.24
CA PHE A 205 6.03 11.28 -0.83
C PHE A 205 6.39 12.70 -0.42
N LYS A 206 7.63 13.13 -0.70
CA LYS A 206 8.11 14.49 -0.37
C LYS A 206 7.18 15.55 -0.95
N ASN A 207 6.90 15.44 -2.25
CA ASN A 207 6.08 16.41 -2.97
C ASN A 207 4.68 16.51 -2.35
N THR A 208 3.98 15.38 -2.18
CA THR A 208 2.64 15.34 -1.57
C THR A 208 2.66 15.86 -0.14
N TYR A 209 3.67 15.49 0.65
CA TYR A 209 3.79 15.93 2.02
C TYR A 209 3.98 17.44 2.11
N GLU A 210 4.92 18.02 1.37
CA GLU A 210 5.21 19.45 1.40
C GLU A 210 4.07 20.29 0.78
N SER A 211 3.43 19.80 -0.28
CA SER A 211 2.39 20.55 -1.00
C SER A 211 1.04 20.55 -0.29
N GLU A 212 0.68 19.48 0.43
CA GLU A 212 -0.68 19.29 0.95
C GLU A 212 -0.72 19.08 2.46
N ILE A 213 0.05 18.11 2.96
CA ILE A 213 -0.09 17.64 4.35
C ILE A 213 0.58 18.61 5.33
N TYR A 214 1.82 19.02 5.05
CA TYR A 214 2.64 19.82 5.95
C TYR A 214 1.98 21.15 6.32
N LYS A 215 1.21 21.75 5.40
CA LYS A 215 0.47 23.01 5.61
C LYS A 215 -0.58 22.93 6.73
N LEU A 216 -1.05 21.73 7.06
CA LEU A 216 -2.05 21.50 8.11
C LEU A 216 -1.44 21.04 9.44
N LEU A 217 -0.11 20.90 9.49
CA LEU A 217 0.61 20.42 10.67
C LEU A 217 1.12 21.57 11.54
N PRO A 218 1.45 21.30 12.82
CA PRO A 218 2.10 22.28 13.68
C PRO A 218 3.47 22.70 13.12
N GLN A 219 3.55 23.92 12.55
CA GLN A 219 4.75 24.41 11.85
C GLN A 219 5.99 24.56 12.73
N GLN A 220 5.80 24.61 14.05
CA GLN A 220 6.89 24.74 15.04
C GLN A 220 7.54 23.40 15.37
N ASP A 221 6.92 22.29 14.96
CA ASP A 221 7.47 20.95 15.16
C ASP A 221 8.54 20.65 14.11
N GLU A 222 9.79 20.92 14.47
CA GLU A 222 10.96 20.65 13.63
C GLU A 222 11.08 19.19 13.17
N VAL A 223 10.49 18.22 13.87
CA VAL A 223 10.47 16.82 13.42
C VAL A 223 9.68 16.70 12.12
N LEU A 224 8.57 17.43 11.99
CA LEU A 224 7.69 17.39 10.83
C LEU A 224 8.26 18.13 9.62
N ASN A 225 9.28 18.97 9.81
CA ASN A 225 9.95 19.65 8.71
C ASN A 225 10.94 18.69 8.03
N LEU A 226 10.71 18.33 6.77
CA LEU A 226 11.58 17.43 6.00
C LEU A 226 13.01 17.96 5.82
N LYS A 227 13.20 19.29 5.86
CA LYS A 227 14.51 19.94 5.73
C LYS A 227 15.32 19.96 7.02
N SER A 228 14.68 19.68 8.16
CA SER A 228 15.34 19.59 9.46
C SER A 228 15.96 18.22 9.66
N GLU A 229 17.17 18.16 10.20
CA GLU A 229 17.82 16.90 10.61
C GLU A 229 17.19 16.28 11.87
N LYS A 230 16.35 17.04 12.58
CA LYS A 230 15.71 16.56 13.81
C LYS A 230 14.77 15.41 13.49
N MET A 231 14.92 14.33 14.27
CA MET A 231 14.03 13.18 14.27
C MET A 231 13.38 13.04 15.63
N ASP A 232 12.20 12.41 15.69
CA ASP A 232 11.59 12.02 16.96
C ASP A 232 12.45 10.91 17.61
N PRO A 233 12.99 11.09 18.83
CA PRO A 233 13.89 10.12 19.45
C PRO A 233 13.25 8.73 19.64
N GLY A 234 11.95 8.67 19.95
CA GLY A 234 11.23 7.41 20.13
C GLY A 234 11.08 6.63 18.84
N VAL A 235 10.95 7.33 17.70
CA VAL A 235 10.90 6.72 16.37
C VAL A 235 12.30 6.43 15.82
N ALA A 236 13.27 7.32 16.06
CA ALA A 236 14.66 7.14 15.64
C ALA A 236 15.29 5.90 16.30
N LEU A 237 14.98 5.63 17.57
CA LEU A 237 15.39 4.40 18.25
C LEU A 237 14.80 3.15 17.59
N GLN A 238 13.54 3.20 17.15
CA GLN A 238 12.91 2.08 16.42
C GLN A 238 13.54 1.87 15.03
N LEU A 239 13.98 2.94 14.37
CA LEU A 239 14.62 2.87 13.05
C LEU A 239 16.10 2.48 13.12
N ASN A 240 16.79 2.80 14.22
CA ASN A 240 18.23 2.52 14.42
C ASN A 240 18.50 1.22 15.20
N GLY A 241 17.46 0.65 15.82
CA GLY A 241 17.55 -0.56 16.65
C GLY A 241 17.68 -1.89 15.89
N ASP A 242 17.71 -1.90 14.56
CA ASP A 242 17.72 -3.13 13.77
C ASP A 242 19.11 -3.45 13.19
N GLY A 243 20.04 -3.69 14.10
CA GLY A 243 20.78 -4.94 14.03
C GLY A 243 19.87 -6.05 14.53
N HIS A 244 18.97 -6.54 13.67
CA HIS A 244 18.14 -7.72 13.90
C HIS A 244 17.25 -7.68 15.18
N SER A 245 16.09 -7.02 15.13
CA SER A 245 15.00 -7.39 16.04
C SER A 245 13.63 -7.35 15.36
N VAL A 246 12.97 -8.49 15.42
CA VAL A 246 11.72 -8.83 14.75
C VAL A 246 10.52 -8.03 15.33
N GLU A 247 10.70 -7.24 16.39
CA GLU A 247 9.63 -6.67 17.21
C GLU A 247 8.90 -5.42 16.65
N SER A 248 9.57 -4.50 15.94
CA SER A 248 8.89 -3.29 15.41
C SER A 248 8.09 -3.60 14.14
N SER A 249 8.67 -4.45 13.29
CA SER A 249 7.97 -5.13 12.20
C SER A 249 6.83 -5.96 12.75
N GLU A 250 7.01 -6.71 13.86
CA GLU A 250 5.92 -7.40 14.54
C GLU A 250 4.85 -6.49 15.13
N GLN A 251 5.09 -5.19 15.37
CA GLN A 251 4.03 -4.27 15.79
C GLN A 251 3.23 -3.74 14.60
N LEU A 252 3.87 -3.38 13.50
CA LEU A 252 3.19 -2.93 12.28
C LEU A 252 2.55 -4.11 11.54
N SER A 253 3.32 -5.18 11.34
CA SER A 253 2.83 -6.51 10.94
C SER A 253 1.83 -7.02 11.95
N GLY A 254 2.05 -6.95 13.27
CA GLY A 254 1.06 -7.38 14.27
C GLY A 254 -0.25 -6.61 14.21
N THR A 255 -0.21 -5.31 13.92
CA THR A 255 -1.39 -4.48 13.68
C THR A 255 -2.07 -4.83 12.35
N LEU A 256 -1.29 -5.19 11.32
CA LEU A 256 -1.80 -5.69 10.06
C LEU A 256 -2.40 -7.10 10.21
N ARG A 257 -1.63 -8.05 10.76
CA ARG A 257 -1.94 -9.39 11.26
C ARG A 257 -3.24 -9.42 12.04
N ARG A 258 -3.43 -8.56 13.04
CA ARG A 258 -4.70 -8.49 13.80
C ARG A 258 -5.90 -8.17 12.90
N ASN A 259 -5.70 -7.38 11.84
CA ASN A 259 -6.72 -7.08 10.83
C ASN A 259 -6.84 -8.14 9.72
N ILE A 260 -5.84 -9.02 9.56
CA ILE A 260 -5.82 -10.15 8.62
C ILE A 260 -6.49 -11.38 9.25
N THR A 261 -6.29 -11.63 10.55
CA THR A 261 -6.75 -12.85 11.23
C THR A 261 -8.04 -12.70 12.04
N THR A 262 -8.44 -11.49 12.46
CA THR A 262 -9.63 -11.35 13.31
C THR A 262 -10.37 -10.05 13.03
N GLY A 263 -11.64 -10.14 12.65
CA GLY A 263 -12.54 -9.00 12.76
C GLY A 263 -12.57 -8.53 14.22
N ALA A 264 -12.00 -7.36 14.48
CA ALA A 264 -11.92 -6.65 15.76
C ALA A 264 -10.98 -7.24 16.83
N ALA A 265 -9.97 -6.44 17.21
CA ALA A 265 -9.80 -5.86 18.56
C ALA A 265 -8.31 -5.63 18.86
N ALA A 266 -7.96 -4.40 19.27
CA ALA A 266 -6.71 -3.93 19.88
C ALA A 266 -5.46 -3.73 18.99
N ALA A 267 -5.28 -2.52 18.46
CA ALA A 267 -3.96 -1.90 18.34
C ALA A 267 -4.16 -0.39 18.53
N ALA A 268 -3.81 0.10 19.72
CA ALA A 268 -3.99 1.49 20.10
C ALA A 268 -3.05 2.38 19.27
N GLY A 269 -3.61 3.19 18.37
CA GLY A 269 -2.89 4.15 17.53
C GLY A 269 -2.94 3.81 16.05
N THR A 270 -1.99 3.05 15.55
CA THR A 270 -1.79 2.79 14.11
C THR A 270 -2.89 1.90 13.52
N GLY A 271 -3.42 0.96 14.30
CA GLY A 271 -4.53 0.10 13.87
C GLY A 271 -5.84 0.87 13.71
N ALA A 272 -6.10 1.83 14.59
CA ALA A 272 -7.30 2.67 14.50
C ALA A 272 -7.29 3.57 13.26
N LEU A 273 -6.14 4.18 12.93
CA LEU A 273 -6.00 4.98 11.71
C LEU A 273 -6.13 4.11 10.45
N LEU A 274 -5.45 2.97 10.38
CA LEU A 274 -5.55 2.05 9.24
C LEU A 274 -6.96 1.45 9.08
N LEU A 275 -7.69 1.25 10.18
CA LEU A 275 -9.11 0.88 10.15
C LEU A 275 -10.00 2.03 9.67
N ALA A 276 -9.70 3.27 10.07
CA ALA A 276 -10.40 4.46 9.58
C ALA A 276 -10.19 4.66 8.07
N LEU A 277 -8.95 4.56 7.58
CA LEU A 277 -8.61 4.60 6.15
C LEU A 277 -9.37 3.52 5.36
N ASN A 278 -9.46 2.31 5.91
CA ASN A 278 -10.22 1.21 5.31
C ASN A 278 -11.74 1.48 5.28
N LYS A 279 -12.30 2.06 6.35
CA LYS A 279 -13.74 2.35 6.47
C LYS A 279 -14.19 3.50 5.56
N VAL A 280 -13.35 4.53 5.39
CA VAL A 280 -13.61 5.65 4.47
C VAL A 280 -13.63 5.16 3.01
N ASN A 281 -12.68 4.29 2.63
CA ASN A 281 -12.65 3.68 1.30
C ASN A 281 -13.86 2.76 1.03
N ILE A 282 -14.40 2.08 2.04
CA ILE A 282 -15.65 1.31 1.90
C ILE A 282 -16.82 2.25 1.63
N ASN A 283 -16.94 3.36 2.35
CA ASN A 283 -18.07 4.27 2.21
C ASN A 283 -18.07 5.05 0.89
N SER A 284 -16.90 5.34 0.30
CA SER A 284 -16.82 5.92 -1.04
C SER A 284 -17.25 4.94 -2.14
N MET A 285 -16.94 3.64 -1.98
CA MET A 285 -17.34 2.57 -2.93
C MET A 285 -18.85 2.27 -2.96
N TYR A 286 -19.60 2.58 -1.90
CA TYR A 286 -21.04 2.27 -1.80
C TYR A 286 -21.96 3.50 -1.88
N LYS A 287 -21.43 4.72 -2.02
CA LYS A 287 -22.25 5.88 -2.38
C LYS A 287 -22.58 5.84 -3.88
N LYS A 288 -23.50 4.95 -4.26
CA LYS A 288 -24.30 5.12 -5.47
C LYS A 288 -25.22 6.33 -5.24
N LYS A 289 -25.12 7.34 -6.13
CA LYS A 289 -26.26 8.21 -6.43
C LYS A 289 -27.12 7.51 -7.47
#